data_AF-T1PQK5-F1
#
_entry.id   AF-T1PQK5-F1
#
_cell.length_a   1.000
_cell.length_b   1.000
_cell.length_c   1.000
_cell.angle_alpha   90.00
_cell.angle_beta   90.00
_cell.angle_gamma   90.00
#
_symmetry.space_group_name_H-M   'P 1'
#
loop_
_entity.id
_entity.type
_entity.pdbx_description
1 polymer ?
#
loop_
_entity_poly.entity_id
_entity_poly.type
_entity_poly.pdbx_seq_one_letter_code
_entity_poly.pdbx_strand_id
1 'polypeptide(L)'
;MGAEVYKIERPYAGGDESRKWGPPFLEKSKDSTYFLASNRNKKSVCIDLKKGKDIIYDLARTCDILVENYVPGKLDELQLGYEQLKKVAPHLIYCSLTGYGSRGPYAKRPGYDVIAASMGGLLHITGERSGPPSK
;
A
#
# COMPACT_ATOMS: atom_id res chain seq x y z
N MET A 1 -8.54 18.51 3.36
CA MET A 1 -7.18 18.08 3.80
C MET A 1 -6.22 18.31 2.63
N GLY A 2 -5.10 19.01 2.82
CA GLY A 2 -4.28 19.61 1.75
C GLY A 2 -2.80 19.17 1.74
N ALA A 3 -2.50 17.95 2.19
CA ALA A 3 -1.15 17.42 2.15
C ALA A 3 -0.67 17.20 0.71
N GLU A 4 0.62 17.42 0.47
CA GLU A 4 1.27 17.00 -0.75
C GLU A 4 1.65 15.51 -0.64
N VAL A 5 1.25 14.71 -1.62
CA VAL A 5 1.42 13.25 -1.56
C VAL A 5 2.21 12.76 -2.76
N TYR A 6 3.41 12.24 -2.48
CA TYR A 6 4.22 11.53 -3.47
C TYR A 6 3.91 10.04 -3.42
N LYS A 7 3.40 9.49 -4.53
CA LYS A 7 3.16 8.05 -4.67
C LYS A 7 4.37 7.42 -5.33
N ILE A 8 5.16 6.68 -4.54
CA ILE A 8 6.33 5.97 -5.04
C ILE A 8 5.92 4.66 -5.70
N GLU A 9 6.25 4.50 -6.97
CA GLU A 9 5.82 3.37 -7.80
C GLU A 9 7.02 2.61 -8.40
N ARG A 10 6.84 1.32 -8.67
CA ARG A 10 7.91 0.48 -9.25
C ARG A 10 8.07 0.79 -10.74
N PRO A 11 9.30 1.00 -11.23
CA PRO A 11 9.55 1.20 -12.64
C PRO A 11 9.37 -0.12 -13.42
N TYR A 12 9.05 -0.01 -14.70
CA TYR A 12 8.98 -1.12 -15.68
C TYR A 12 7.92 -2.21 -15.44
N ALA A 13 7.28 -2.28 -14.27
CA ALA A 13 6.17 -3.19 -13.96
C ALA A 13 4.78 -2.59 -14.20
N GLY A 14 4.71 -1.37 -14.75
CA GLY A 14 3.47 -0.63 -14.93
C GLY A 14 2.98 0.10 -13.68
N GLY A 15 3.84 0.28 -12.66
CA GLY A 15 3.53 1.03 -11.45
C GLY A 15 2.70 0.23 -10.44
N ASP A 16 1.74 0.90 -9.80
CA ASP A 16 0.72 0.28 -8.95
C ASP A 16 -0.16 -0.70 -9.74
N GLU A 17 -0.35 -1.92 -9.22
CA GLU A 17 -1.13 -2.95 -9.91
C GLU A 17 -2.57 -2.55 -10.19
N SER A 18 -3.16 -1.68 -9.36
CA SER A 18 -4.52 -1.19 -9.57
C SER A 18 -4.68 -0.42 -10.88
N ARG A 19 -3.60 0.10 -11.49
CA ARG A 19 -3.64 0.70 -12.83
C ARG A 19 -4.19 -0.28 -13.88
N LYS A 20 -4.01 -1.59 -13.67
CA LYS A 20 -4.46 -2.65 -14.59
C LYS A 20 -5.80 -3.27 -14.19
N TRP A 21 -6.37 -2.90 -13.04
CA TRP A 21 -7.61 -3.48 -12.51
C TRP A 21 -8.85 -2.86 -13.17
N GLY A 22 -9.05 -3.17 -14.44
CA GLY A 22 -10.26 -2.87 -15.17
C GLY A 22 -10.91 -4.13 -15.74
N PRO A 23 -11.99 -3.98 -16.53
CA PRO A 23 -12.64 -2.72 -16.92
C PRO A 23 -13.44 -2.04 -15.78
N PRO A 24 -13.78 -0.73 -15.91
CA PRO A 24 -13.50 0.15 -17.04
C PRO A 24 -12.14 0.87 -16.95
N PHE A 25 -11.56 1.14 -18.12
CA PHE A 25 -10.37 1.95 -18.33
C PHE A 25 -10.76 3.31 -18.92
N LEU A 26 -9.95 4.35 -18.67
CA LEU A 26 -10.18 5.66 -19.27
C LEU A 26 -9.83 5.62 -20.77
N GLU A 27 -10.66 6.22 -21.62
CA GLU A 27 -10.63 6.10 -23.10
C GLU A 27 -9.29 6.52 -23.77
N LYS A 28 -8.37 7.17 -23.04
CA LYS A 28 -7.04 7.58 -23.51
C LYS A 28 -5.92 7.34 -22.50
N SER A 29 -6.16 6.48 -21.50
CA SER A 29 -5.14 6.08 -20.54
C SER A 29 -5.09 4.56 -20.42
N LYS A 30 -3.92 4.03 -20.03
CA LYS A 30 -3.80 2.63 -19.62
C LYS A 30 -4.27 2.41 -18.17
N ASP A 31 -4.65 3.48 -17.48
CA ASP A 31 -5.11 3.42 -16.10
C ASP A 31 -6.59 3.04 -16.00
N SER A 32 -6.86 2.11 -15.09
CA SER A 32 -8.21 1.74 -14.68
C SER A 32 -8.89 2.90 -13.93
N THR A 33 -10.21 2.90 -13.97
CA THR A 33 -11.02 3.77 -13.09
C THR A 33 -10.80 3.47 -11.60
N TYR A 34 -10.42 2.23 -11.25
CA TYR A 34 -10.06 1.85 -9.89
C TYR A 34 -8.85 2.64 -9.38
N PHE A 35 -7.78 2.68 -10.18
CA PHE A 35 -6.57 3.44 -9.83
C PHE A 35 -6.89 4.93 -9.67
N LEU A 36 -7.64 5.48 -10.62
CA LEU A 36 -8.02 6.90 -10.61
C LEU A 36 -8.87 7.26 -9.39
N ALA A 37 -9.81 6.39 -8.98
CA ALA A 37 -10.68 6.63 -7.84
C ALA A 37 -9.88 6.84 -6.53
N SER A 38 -8.80 6.09 -6.34
CA SER A 38 -8.03 6.04 -5.09
C SER A 38 -6.73 6.86 -5.09
N ASN A 39 -6.33 7.45 -6.23
CA ASN A 39 -5.04 8.12 -6.38
C ASN A 39 -5.10 9.57 -6.92
N ARG A 40 -6.29 10.19 -6.93
CA ARG A 40 -6.42 11.64 -7.21
C ARG A 40 -5.53 12.48 -6.28
N ASN A 41 -5.01 13.58 -6.81
CA ASN A 41 -4.16 14.57 -6.13
C ASN A 41 -2.79 14.05 -5.64
N LYS A 42 -2.37 12.85 -6.05
CA LYS A 42 -1.03 12.32 -5.76
C LYS A 42 -0.08 12.59 -6.93
N LYS A 43 1.16 12.95 -6.64
CA LYS A 43 2.26 13.05 -7.62
C LYS A 43 2.93 11.69 -7.73
N SER A 44 2.84 11.04 -8.88
CA SER A 44 3.47 9.74 -9.11
C SER A 44 4.97 9.90 -9.39
N VAL A 45 5.81 9.12 -8.71
CA VAL A 45 7.26 9.09 -8.91
C VAL A 45 7.71 7.63 -9.01
N CYS A 46 8.37 7.27 -10.11
CA CYS A 46 8.88 5.92 -10.32
C CYS A 46 10.27 5.77 -9.69
N ILE A 47 10.42 4.88 -8.71
CA ILE A 47 11.70 4.58 -8.05
C ILE A 47 11.86 3.06 -7.92
N ASP A 48 12.96 2.52 -8.46
CA ASP A 48 13.38 1.15 -8.14
C ASP A 48 13.96 1.15 -6.73
N LEU A 49 13.20 0.65 -5.75
CA LEU A 49 13.63 0.65 -4.34
C LEU A 49 14.94 -0.10 -4.09
N LYS A 50 15.37 -1.01 -4.97
CA LYS A 50 16.65 -1.71 -4.83
C LYS A 50 17.84 -0.85 -5.25
N LYS A 51 17.64 0.07 -6.20
CA LYS A 51 18.70 0.91 -6.78
C LYS A 51 18.64 2.36 -6.32
N GLY A 52 17.45 2.86 -6.01
CA GLY A 52 17.17 4.24 -5.62
C GLY A 52 16.88 4.40 -4.13
N LYS A 53 17.46 3.55 -3.28
CA LYS A 53 17.26 3.63 -1.83
C LYS A 53 17.62 5.01 -1.28
N ASP A 54 18.72 5.62 -1.73
CA ASP A 54 19.19 6.90 -1.22
C ASP A 54 18.17 8.03 -1.47
N ILE A 55 17.43 7.96 -2.58
CA ILE A 55 16.33 8.89 -2.88
C ILE A 55 15.21 8.75 -1.85
N ILE A 56 14.91 7.53 -1.39
CA ILE A 56 13.92 7.31 -0.33
C ILE A 56 14.40 7.88 1.01
N TYR A 57 15.70 7.77 1.31
CA TYR A 57 16.29 8.39 2.49
C TYR A 57 16.21 9.92 2.42
N ASP A 58 16.43 10.52 1.24
CA ASP A 58 16.29 11.97 1.04
C ASP A 58 14.84 12.44 1.17
N LEU A 59 13.89 11.68 0.61
CA LEU A 59 12.46 11.94 0.82
C LEU A 59 12.08 11.82 2.29
N ALA A 60 12.56 10.78 2.98
CA ALA A 60 12.28 10.59 4.41
C ALA A 60 12.77 11.76 5.27
N ARG A 61 13.85 12.45 4.90
CA ARG A 61 14.37 13.63 5.62
C ARG A 61 13.49 14.88 5.48
N THR A 62 12.61 14.91 4.48
CA THR A 62 11.82 16.10 4.12
C THR A 62 10.32 15.88 4.22
N CYS A 63 9.85 14.63 4.14
CA CYS A 63 8.45 14.26 4.31
C CYS A 63 8.11 13.99 5.77
N ASP A 64 6.91 14.38 6.18
CA ASP A 64 6.43 14.16 7.55
C ASP A 64 5.94 12.73 7.79
N ILE A 65 5.40 12.08 6.74
CA ILE A 65 4.71 10.79 6.85
C ILE A 65 5.15 9.86 5.71
N LEU A 66 5.52 8.63 6.07
CA LEU A 66 5.63 7.52 5.14
C LEU A 66 4.47 6.56 5.37
N VAL A 67 3.79 6.18 4.28
CA VAL A 67 2.73 5.16 4.30
C VAL A 67 3.14 4.02 3.39
N GLU A 68 3.11 2.80 3.92
CA GLU A 68 3.44 1.58 3.18
C GLU A 68 2.52 0.42 3.57
N ASN A 69 2.35 -0.54 2.67
CA ASN A 69 1.50 -1.70 2.86
C ASN A 69 2.13 -3.01 2.37
N TYR A 70 3.44 -3.13 2.50
CA TYR A 70 4.15 -4.36 2.18
C TYR A 70 3.89 -5.44 3.25
N VAL A 71 4.13 -6.71 2.89
CA VAL A 71 4.18 -7.78 3.90
C VAL A 71 5.25 -7.43 4.95
N PRO A 72 4.98 -7.60 6.26
CA PRO A 72 5.95 -7.29 7.32
C PRO A 72 7.34 -7.87 7.05
N GLY A 73 8.37 -7.04 7.28
CA GLY A 73 9.77 -7.37 7.04
C GLY A 73 10.26 -7.03 5.63
N LYS A 74 9.37 -6.80 4.65
CA LYS A 74 9.82 -6.66 3.27
C LYS A 74 10.65 -5.40 3.02
N LEU A 75 10.29 -4.28 3.65
CA LEU A 75 11.09 -3.05 3.57
C LEU A 75 12.33 -3.12 4.45
N ASP A 76 12.32 -3.89 5.53
CA ASP A 76 13.52 -4.14 6.35
C ASP A 76 14.62 -4.84 5.52
N GLU A 77 14.24 -5.84 4.70
CA GLU A 77 15.16 -6.50 3.74
C GLU A 77 15.79 -5.51 2.74
N LEU A 78 15.08 -4.44 2.41
CA LEU A 78 15.54 -3.39 1.49
C LEU A 78 16.26 -2.25 2.22
N GLN A 79 16.46 -2.34 3.54
CA GLN A 79 16.99 -1.28 4.38
C GLN A 79 16.13 0.00 4.36
N LEU A 80 14.81 -0.15 4.19
CA LEU A 80 13.80 0.92 4.19
C LEU A 80 12.76 0.75 5.32
N GLY A 81 13.08 -0.10 6.29
CA GLY A 81 12.30 -0.31 7.50
C GLY A 81 12.29 0.88 8.44
N TYR A 82 11.38 0.85 9.41
CA TYR A 82 11.25 1.91 10.42
C TYR A 82 12.58 2.18 11.15
N GLU A 83 13.25 1.12 11.62
CA GLU A 83 14.50 1.25 12.38
C GLU A 83 15.65 1.85 11.56
N GLN A 84 15.63 1.69 10.24
CA GLN A 84 16.63 2.29 9.35
C GLN A 84 16.30 3.75 9.05
N LEU A 85 15.05 4.04 8.67
CA LEU A 85 14.64 5.41 8.32
C LEU A 85 14.65 6.36 9.52
N LYS A 86 14.27 5.88 10.71
CA LYS A 86 14.30 6.68 11.95
C LYS A 86 15.68 7.26 12.24
N LYS A 87 16.76 6.58 11.86
CA LYS A 87 18.14 7.05 12.08
C LYS A 87 18.44 8.33 11.31
N VAL A 88 17.87 8.50 10.12
CA VAL A 88 18.08 9.68 9.28
C VAL A 88 16.97 10.71 9.39
N ALA A 89 15.77 10.27 9.78
CA ALA A 89 14.57 11.08 9.86
C ALA A 89 13.78 10.73 11.13
N PRO A 90 14.25 11.15 12.32
CA PRO A 90 13.60 10.81 13.59
C PRO A 90 12.21 11.46 13.76
N HIS A 91 11.88 12.47 12.95
CA HIS A 91 10.58 13.14 12.91
C HIS A 91 9.54 12.37 12.07
N LEU A 92 9.97 11.43 11.22
CA LEU A 92 9.10 10.75 10.27
C LEU A 92 8.08 9.86 10.99
N ILE A 93 6.80 10.10 10.71
CA ILE A 93 5.71 9.21 11.11
C ILE A 93 5.66 8.05 10.12
N TYR A 94 5.96 6.84 10.59
CA TYR A 94 5.94 5.63 9.78
C TYR A 94 4.63 4.87 9.99
N CYS A 95 3.81 4.77 8.95
CA CYS A 95 2.53 4.07 8.95
C CYS A 95 2.59 2.81 8.08
N SER A 96 2.50 1.65 8.72
CA SER A 96 2.46 0.35 8.06
C SER A 96 1.03 -0.22 8.09
N LEU A 97 0.50 -0.58 6.92
CA LEU A 97 -0.82 -1.22 6.81
C LEU A 97 -0.67 -2.65 6.31
N THR A 98 -0.99 -3.62 7.15
CA THR A 98 -0.90 -5.05 6.81
C THR A 98 -2.18 -5.78 7.22
N GLY A 99 -2.46 -6.91 6.58
CA GLY A 99 -3.73 -7.61 6.79
C GLY A 99 -3.97 -8.12 8.21
N TYR A 100 -2.91 -8.47 8.94
CA TYR A 100 -2.98 -9.06 10.28
C TYR A 100 -2.11 -8.33 11.32
N GLY A 101 -1.57 -7.15 10.97
CA GLY A 101 -0.56 -6.46 11.78
C GLY A 101 0.86 -7.03 11.63
N SER A 102 1.82 -6.45 12.33
CA SER A 102 3.25 -6.79 12.24
C SER A 102 3.70 -7.87 13.22
N ARG A 103 2.80 -8.39 14.06
CA ARG A 103 3.09 -9.34 15.14
C ARG A 103 2.09 -10.50 15.14
N GLY A 104 2.44 -11.57 15.84
CA GLY A 104 1.58 -12.75 16.00
C GLY A 104 1.69 -13.76 14.85
N PRO A 105 0.94 -14.88 14.94
CA PRO A 105 1.12 -16.05 14.08
C PRO A 105 0.76 -15.79 12.61
N TYR A 106 -0.03 -14.74 12.32
CA TYR A 106 -0.50 -14.40 10.98
C TYR A 106 0.26 -13.23 10.34
N ALA A 107 1.25 -12.65 11.02
CA ALA A 107 1.96 -11.45 10.54
C ALA A 107 2.52 -11.59 9.11
N LYS A 108 3.00 -12.78 8.73
CA LYS A 108 3.57 -13.04 7.40
C LYS A 108 2.56 -13.54 6.37
N ARG A 109 1.27 -13.65 6.72
CA ARG A 109 0.23 -14.10 5.78
C ARG A 109 -0.22 -12.95 4.89
N PRO A 110 -0.51 -13.19 3.60
CA PRO A 110 -1.16 -12.19 2.76
C PRO A 110 -2.56 -11.87 3.31
N GLY A 111 -2.94 -10.60 3.24
CA GLY A 111 -4.27 -10.15 3.62
C GLY A 111 -4.81 -9.16 2.59
N TYR A 112 -6.02 -9.44 2.13
CA TYR A 112 -6.81 -8.58 1.24
C TYR A 112 -8.18 -8.36 1.87
N ASP A 113 -8.95 -7.41 1.32
CA ASP A 113 -10.25 -6.99 1.85
C ASP A 113 -11.19 -8.16 2.12
N VAL A 114 -11.30 -9.12 1.19
CA VAL A 114 -12.23 -10.24 1.34
C VAL A 114 -11.80 -11.20 2.44
N ILE A 115 -10.49 -11.36 2.64
CA ILE A 115 -9.94 -12.19 3.72
C ILE A 115 -10.23 -11.51 5.05
N ALA A 116 -9.97 -10.20 5.15
CA ALA A 116 -10.26 -9.43 6.35
C ALA A 116 -11.75 -9.44 6.71
N ALA A 117 -12.63 -9.24 5.72
CA ALA A 117 -14.08 -9.30 5.90
C ALA A 117 -14.54 -10.70 6.33
N SER A 118 -13.96 -11.76 5.75
CA SER A 118 -14.29 -13.15 6.11
C SER A 118 -13.86 -13.47 7.54
N MET A 119 -12.60 -13.18 7.88
CA MET A 119 -12.02 -13.45 9.20
C MET A 119 -12.67 -12.61 10.31
N GLY A 120 -13.07 -11.38 10.00
CA GLY A 120 -13.80 -10.50 10.91
C GLY A 120 -15.27 -10.87 11.11
N GLY A 121 -15.77 -11.90 10.41
CA GLY A 121 -17.16 -12.37 10.50
C GLY A 121 -18.17 -11.56 9.68
N LEU A 122 -17.74 -10.57 8.89
CA LEU A 122 -18.64 -9.72 8.11
C LEU A 122 -19.43 -10.53 7.08
N LEU A 123 -18.76 -11.47 6.40
CA LEU A 123 -19.44 -12.35 5.45
C LEU A 123 -20.47 -13.27 6.14
N HIS A 124 -20.23 -13.67 7.39
CA HIS A 124 -21.14 -14.56 8.12
C HIS A 124 -22.48 -13.89 8.46
N ILE A 125 -22.45 -12.58 8.73
CA ILE A 125 -23.63 -11.79 9.09
C ILE A 125 -24.28 -11.08 7.89
N THR A 126 -23.74 -11.28 6.67
CA THR A 126 -24.20 -10.62 5.44
C THR A 126 -24.73 -11.67 4.47
N GLY A 127 -25.96 -11.46 3.98
CA GLY A 127 -26.63 -12.36 3.05
C GLY A 127 -27.98 -12.85 3.57
N GLU A 128 -28.57 -13.81 2.87
CA GLU A 128 -29.83 -14.43 3.29
C GLU A 128 -29.62 -15.31 4.54
N ARG A 129 -30.61 -15.34 5.44
CA ARG A 129 -30.53 -16.05 6.73
C ARG A 129 -30.17 -17.54 6.59
N SER A 130 -30.66 -18.18 5.53
CA SER A 130 -30.44 -19.60 5.24
C SER A 130 -29.53 -19.82 4.03
N GLY A 131 -28.92 -18.75 3.51
CA GLY A 131 -28.02 -18.78 2.36
C GLY A 131 -26.55 -18.88 2.77
N PRO A 132 -25.63 -19.01 1.79
CA PRO A 132 -24.21 -18.94 2.06
C PRO A 132 -23.78 -17.52 2.47
N PRO A 133 -22.66 -17.38 3.21
CA PRO A 133 -22.03 -16.09 3.51
C PRO A 133 -21.80 -15.26 2.24
N SER A 134 -22.13 -13.97 2.28
CA SER A 134 -22.05 -13.07 1.12
C SER A 134 -21.10 -11.91 1.37
N LYS A 135 -20.32 -11.56 0.34
CA LYS A 135 -19.43 -10.39 0.33
C LYS A 135 -20.21 -9.13 0.00
#